data_AF-A0A6C0E5I4-F1
#
_entry.id   AF-A0A6C0E5I4-F1
#
_cell.length_a   1.000
_cell.length_b   1.000
_cell.length_c   1.000
_cell.angle_alpha   90.00
_cell.angle_beta   90.00
_cell.angle_gamma   90.00
#
_symmetry.space_group_name_H-M   'P 1'
#
loop_
_entity.id
_entity.type
_entity.pdbx_description
1 polymer ?
#
loop_
_entity_poly.entity_id
_entity_poly.type
_entity_poly.pdbx_seq_one_letter_code
_entity_poly.pdbx_strand_id
1 'polypeptide(L)'
;MLSIIQNIPNVNQYPLEYVFETLKLQRKPDTLWLEFGVASGRTINYISNFTTETVYGFDSFEGLPETWRPGFEKGAFDRNGEFPTVNPNVTLIKGWFNETLPGFIQAQNKKVSFIHMDADLYSSTKCIFDTLKDYIDTDCVIVFDELVNYPGFEVTPAS
;
A
#
# COMPACT_ATOMS: atom_id res chain seq x y z
N MET A 1 12.64 -10.36 -20.50
CA MET A 1 11.92 -9.21 -19.94
C MET A 1 10.43 -9.44 -20.17
N LEU A 2 9.58 -9.35 -19.15
CA LEU A 2 8.13 -9.39 -19.33
C LEU A 2 7.73 -8.19 -20.21
N SER A 3 7.09 -8.45 -21.35
CA SER A 3 6.66 -7.42 -22.33
C SER A 3 5.82 -6.29 -21.73
N ILE A 4 5.26 -6.53 -20.55
CA ILE A 4 4.45 -5.58 -19.79
C ILE A 4 5.25 -4.35 -19.31
N ILE A 5 6.54 -4.50 -18.98
CA ILE A 5 7.33 -3.39 -18.40
C ILE A 5 7.67 -2.34 -19.45
N GLN A 6 7.83 -2.74 -20.71
CA GLN A 6 8.22 -1.85 -21.81
C GLN A 6 7.18 -0.76 -22.12
N ASN A 7 5.93 -0.98 -21.73
CA ASN A 7 4.83 -0.04 -21.99
C ASN A 7 4.47 0.80 -20.76
N ILE A 8 5.22 0.68 -19.65
CA ILE A 8 4.96 1.47 -18.44
C ILE A 8 5.58 2.85 -18.65
N PRO A 9 4.77 3.93 -18.68
CA PRO A 9 5.30 5.27 -18.86
C PRO A 9 6.15 5.66 -17.65
N ASN A 10 7.28 6.32 -17.92
CA ASN A 10 8.04 7.01 -16.88
C ASN A 10 7.31 8.31 -16.52
N VAL A 11 6.83 8.39 -15.28
CA VAL A 11 6.08 9.54 -14.76
C VAL A 11 6.97 10.65 -14.19
N ASN A 12 8.28 10.43 -14.12
CA ASN A 12 9.30 11.36 -13.61
C ASN A 12 9.05 11.93 -12.20
N GLN A 13 8.30 11.20 -11.37
CA GLN A 13 8.04 11.51 -9.96
C GLN A 13 7.62 10.24 -9.22
N TYR A 14 7.51 10.28 -7.89
CA TYR A 14 7.04 9.12 -7.14
C TYR A 14 5.61 8.74 -7.57
N PRO A 15 5.30 7.45 -7.78
CA PRO A 15 3.97 7.03 -8.24
C PRO A 15 2.83 7.54 -7.37
N LEU A 16 3.02 7.56 -6.05
CA LEU A 16 2.03 8.07 -5.09
C LEU A 16 1.74 9.56 -5.32
N GLU A 17 2.79 10.37 -5.47
CA GLU A 17 2.68 11.80 -5.77
C GLU A 17 2.01 12.02 -7.14
N TYR A 18 2.34 11.20 -8.14
CA TYR A 18 1.70 11.28 -9.46
C TYR A 18 0.19 11.09 -9.40
N VAL A 19 -0.28 10.11 -8.65
CA VAL A 19 -1.71 9.82 -8.50
C VAL A 19 -2.46 10.99 -7.85
N PHE A 20 -1.88 11.61 -6.83
CA PHE A 20 -2.58 12.67 -6.09
C PHE A 20 -2.37 14.08 -6.65
N GLU A 21 -1.17 14.42 -7.10
CA GLU A 21 -0.83 15.79 -7.50
C GLU A 21 -1.08 16.01 -8.99
N THR A 22 -0.86 14.98 -9.83
CA THR A 22 -1.03 15.08 -11.29
C THR A 22 -2.38 14.55 -11.74
N LEU A 23 -2.73 13.30 -11.39
CA LEU A 23 -4.03 12.73 -11.76
C LEU A 23 -5.18 13.28 -10.91
N LYS A 24 -4.87 13.90 -9.76
CA LYS A 24 -5.85 14.50 -8.83
C LYS A 24 -6.91 13.50 -8.40
N LEU A 25 -6.49 12.27 -8.06
CA LEU A 25 -7.39 11.21 -7.61
C LEU A 25 -8.34 11.74 -6.53
N GLN A 26 -9.64 11.56 -6.76
CA GLN A 26 -10.69 11.89 -5.80
C GLN A 26 -11.26 10.60 -5.23
N ARG A 27 -11.56 10.62 -3.93
CA ARG A 27 -12.20 9.47 -3.29
C ARG A 27 -13.60 9.28 -3.83
N LYS A 28 -13.90 8.06 -4.30
CA LYS A 28 -15.27 7.67 -4.64
C LYS A 28 -16.16 7.62 -3.39
N PRO A 29 -17.41 8.11 -3.44
CA PRO A 29 -18.35 7.96 -2.32
C PRO A 29 -18.53 6.51 -1.89
N ASP A 30 -18.66 6.28 -0.59
CA ASP A 30 -18.88 4.95 0.01
C ASP A 30 -17.85 3.87 -0.37
N THR A 31 -16.60 4.29 -0.60
CA THR A 31 -15.47 3.38 -0.86
C THR A 31 -14.35 3.53 0.17
N LEU A 32 -13.48 2.53 0.22
CA LEU A 32 -12.33 2.45 1.11
C LEU A 32 -11.03 2.85 0.40
N TRP A 33 -10.17 3.52 1.15
CA TRP A 33 -8.77 3.77 0.82
C TRP A 33 -7.90 3.02 1.84
N LEU A 34 -7.03 2.16 1.34
CA LEU A 34 -6.22 1.25 2.16
C LEU A 34 -4.72 1.45 1.89
N GLU A 35 -3.91 1.44 2.95
CA GLU A 35 -2.45 1.30 2.87
C GLU A 35 -2.02 0.00 3.57
N PHE A 36 -1.09 -0.74 2.94
CA PHE A 36 -0.48 -1.94 3.49
C PHE A 36 1.02 -1.73 3.64
N GLY A 37 1.53 -1.76 4.87
CA GLY A 37 2.87 -1.29 5.21
C GLY A 37 2.84 0.20 5.56
N VAL A 38 2.70 0.51 6.85
CA VAL A 38 2.55 1.89 7.36
C VAL A 38 3.85 2.38 7.99
N ALA A 39 4.57 1.51 8.69
CA ALA A 39 5.82 1.77 9.41
C ALA A 39 5.79 3.09 10.23
N SER A 40 6.39 4.15 9.67
CA SER A 40 6.52 5.48 10.30
C SER A 40 5.24 6.34 10.23
N GLY A 41 4.26 5.94 9.43
CA GLY A 41 3.03 6.70 9.17
C GLY A 41 3.20 7.85 8.15
N ARG A 42 4.37 7.99 7.54
CA ARG A 42 4.65 9.09 6.58
C ARG A 42 3.69 9.08 5.39
N THR A 43 3.54 7.94 4.73
CA THR A 43 2.74 7.78 3.50
C THR A 43 1.25 7.80 3.79
N ILE A 44 0.75 7.11 4.83
CA ILE A 44 -0.66 7.21 5.22
C ILE A 44 -1.08 8.64 5.57
N ASN A 45 -0.21 9.38 6.26
CA ASN A 45 -0.48 10.79 6.57
C ASN A 45 -0.53 11.63 5.29
N TYR A 46 0.39 11.40 4.35
CA TYR A 46 0.32 12.05 3.03
C TYR A 46 -0.99 11.74 2.30
N ILE A 47 -1.36 10.46 2.18
CA ILE A 47 -2.61 10.01 1.54
C ILE A 47 -3.84 10.65 2.18
N SER A 48 -3.86 10.70 3.52
CA SER A 48 -4.99 11.25 4.28
C SER A 48 -5.23 12.74 4.06
N ASN A 49 -4.27 13.50 3.53
CA ASN A 49 -4.46 14.91 3.18
C ASN A 49 -5.35 15.11 1.93
N PHE A 50 -5.57 14.05 1.14
CA PHE A 50 -6.35 14.11 -0.10
C PHE A 50 -7.81 13.66 0.06
N THR A 51 -8.25 13.42 1.29
CA THR A 51 -9.64 13.03 1.57
C THR A 51 -10.06 13.45 2.98
N THR A 52 -11.34 13.78 3.17
CA THR A 52 -11.91 14.01 4.51
C THR A 52 -12.36 12.72 5.19
N GLU A 53 -12.45 11.64 4.44
CA GLU A 53 -12.91 10.33 4.91
C GLU A 53 -11.77 9.52 5.53
N THR A 54 -12.10 8.48 6.30
CA THR A 54 -11.10 7.65 6.97
C THR A 54 -10.22 6.87 5.99
N VAL A 55 -8.90 6.97 6.14
CA VAL A 55 -7.89 6.13 5.48
C VAL A 55 -7.45 5.04 6.46
N TYR A 56 -7.38 3.79 5.98
CA TYR A 56 -7.06 2.63 6.82
C TYR A 56 -5.66 2.12 6.52
N GLY A 57 -4.83 2.01 7.54
CA GLY A 57 -3.47 1.49 7.44
C GLY A 57 -3.32 0.14 8.13
N PHE A 58 -2.77 -0.85 7.44
CA PHE A 58 -2.49 -2.18 7.98
C PHE A 58 -1.00 -2.37 8.15
N ASP A 59 -0.58 -2.76 9.36
CA ASP A 59 0.82 -3.09 9.65
C ASP A 59 0.89 -3.96 10.92
N SER A 60 1.90 -4.82 11.02
CA SER A 60 2.17 -5.54 12.27
C SER A 60 2.76 -4.60 13.33
N PHE A 61 3.51 -3.57 12.90
CA PHE A 61 4.41 -2.74 13.71
C PHE A 61 5.47 -3.55 14.48
N GLU A 62 5.62 -4.83 14.13
CA GLU A 62 6.53 -5.81 14.74
C GLU A 62 7.65 -6.22 13.76
N GLY A 63 7.78 -5.48 12.67
CA GLY A 63 8.75 -5.71 11.61
C GLY A 63 8.42 -6.90 10.72
N LEU A 64 9.37 -7.26 9.86
CA LEU A 64 9.17 -8.32 8.86
C LEU A 64 8.93 -9.70 9.52
N PRO A 65 7.95 -10.49 9.04
CA PRO A 65 7.67 -11.83 9.56
C PRO A 65 8.77 -12.85 9.18
N GLU A 66 9.44 -12.59 8.06
CA GLU A 66 10.49 -13.40 7.47
C GLU A 66 11.58 -12.51 6.85
N THR A 67 12.80 -13.04 6.71
CA THR A 67 13.90 -12.32 6.07
C THR A 67 13.58 -12.07 4.60
N TRP A 68 13.63 -10.81 4.17
CA TRP A 68 13.37 -10.42 2.78
C TRP A 68 14.62 -10.53 1.90
N ARG A 69 15.73 -9.90 2.32
CA ARG A 69 17.04 -9.91 1.65
C ARG A 69 18.17 -9.62 2.65
N PRO A 70 19.45 -9.89 2.32
CA PRO A 70 20.56 -9.50 3.19
C PRO A 70 20.49 -8.01 3.56
N GLY A 71 20.51 -7.68 4.86
CA GLY A 71 20.32 -6.33 5.39
C GLY A 71 18.88 -5.98 5.80
N PHE A 72 17.90 -6.81 5.46
CA PHE A 72 16.50 -6.71 5.88
C PHE A 72 16.04 -8.05 6.45
N GLU A 73 16.54 -8.33 7.65
CA GLU A 73 16.29 -9.55 8.40
C GLU A 73 14.88 -9.55 9.01
N LYS A 74 14.42 -10.72 9.46
CA LYS A 74 13.22 -10.84 10.29
C LYS A 74 13.27 -9.82 11.44
N GLY A 75 12.20 -9.04 11.62
CA GLY A 75 12.13 -7.96 12.61
C GLY A 75 12.69 -6.61 12.14
N ALA A 76 13.20 -6.48 10.91
CA ALA A 76 13.47 -5.17 10.33
C ALA A 76 12.19 -4.32 10.29
N PHE A 77 12.32 -3.01 10.52
CA PHE A 77 11.21 -2.04 10.67
C PHE A 77 10.32 -2.21 11.91
N ASP A 78 10.72 -3.04 12.88
CA ASP A 78 10.03 -3.17 14.16
C ASP A 78 9.98 -1.82 14.89
N ARG A 79 8.76 -1.46 15.34
CA ARG A 79 8.51 -0.27 16.17
C ARG A 79 8.16 -0.67 17.60
N ASN A 80 8.62 -1.84 18.04
CA ASN A 80 8.22 -2.51 19.28
C ASN A 80 6.69 -2.63 19.41
N GLY A 81 6.00 -2.75 18.27
CA GLY A 81 4.54 -2.79 18.22
C GLY A 81 3.84 -1.46 18.51
N GLU A 82 4.54 -0.32 18.54
CA GLU A 82 3.97 1.00 18.82
C GLU A 82 3.41 1.67 17.55
N PHE A 83 2.27 2.34 17.70
CA PHE A 83 1.68 3.13 16.62
C PHE A 83 2.46 4.41 16.32
N PRO A 84 2.51 4.85 15.06
CA PRO A 84 3.06 6.15 14.70
C PRO A 84 2.04 7.23 15.04
N THR A 85 2.50 8.47 15.11
CA THR A 85 1.58 9.61 15.11
C THR A 85 0.96 9.74 13.73
N VAL A 86 -0.37 9.74 13.68
CA VAL A 86 -1.14 9.84 12.43
C VAL A 86 -2.18 10.94 12.49
N ASN A 87 -2.63 11.37 11.31
CA ASN A 87 -3.68 12.37 11.15
C ASN A 87 -5.02 11.88 11.72
N PRO A 88 -5.94 12.80 12.10
CA PRO A 88 -7.21 12.42 12.75
C PRO A 88 -8.13 11.53 11.92
N ASN A 89 -8.02 11.58 10.59
CA ASN A 89 -8.78 10.74 9.65
C ASN A 89 -8.03 9.46 9.26
N VAL A 90 -7.05 9.03 10.06
CA VAL A 90 -6.35 7.76 9.86
C VAL A 90 -6.77 6.76 10.94
N THR A 91 -7.06 5.53 10.53
CA THR A 91 -7.27 4.40 11.45
C THR A 91 -6.25 3.32 11.15
N LEU A 92 -5.49 2.92 12.18
CA LEU A 92 -4.47 1.87 12.06
C LEU A 92 -5.02 0.54 12.57
N ILE A 93 -4.79 -0.50 11.79
CA ILE A 93 -5.13 -1.88 12.12
C ILE A 93 -3.82 -2.62 12.36
N LYS A 94 -3.57 -2.94 13.63
CA LYS A 94 -2.39 -3.72 14.04
C LYS A 94 -2.61 -5.20 13.77
N GLY A 95 -1.65 -5.83 13.11
CA GLY A 95 -1.53 -7.28 13.02
C GLY A 95 -1.17 -7.75 11.61
N TRP A 96 -0.99 -9.06 11.46
CA TRP A 96 -0.68 -9.65 10.17
C TRP A 96 -1.87 -9.56 9.20
N PHE A 97 -1.61 -9.37 7.91
CA PHE A 97 -2.66 -9.14 6.91
C PHE A 97 -3.65 -10.30 6.82
N ASN A 98 -3.18 -11.55 6.94
CA ASN A 98 -4.01 -12.75 6.93
C ASN A 98 -4.94 -12.87 8.14
N GLU A 99 -4.63 -12.18 9.24
CA GLU A 99 -5.43 -12.21 10.47
C GLU A 99 -6.40 -11.02 10.53
N THR A 100 -6.00 -9.87 10.00
CA THR A 100 -6.71 -8.61 10.19
C THR A 100 -7.61 -8.22 9.02
N LEU A 101 -7.14 -8.43 7.78
CA LEU A 101 -7.83 -7.95 6.58
C LEU A 101 -9.16 -8.67 6.31
N PRO A 102 -9.29 -10.01 6.45
CA PRO A 102 -10.55 -10.69 6.14
C PRO A 102 -11.72 -10.22 7.00
N GLY A 103 -11.50 -10.12 8.33
CA GLY A 103 -12.53 -9.65 9.25
C GLY A 103 -12.87 -8.18 9.03
N PHE A 104 -11.86 -7.34 8.76
CA PHE A 104 -12.06 -5.93 8.45
C PHE A 104 -12.92 -5.72 7.21
N ILE A 105 -12.56 -6.35 6.07
CA ILE A 105 -13.23 -6.08 4.80
C ILE A 105 -14.67 -6.61 4.80
N GLN A 106 -14.90 -7.75 5.48
CA GLN A 106 -16.24 -8.28 5.70
C GLN A 106 -17.10 -7.34 6.55
N ALA A 107 -16.52 -6.76 7.62
CA ALA A 107 -17.24 -5.84 8.50
C ALA A 107 -17.55 -4.49 7.82
N GLN A 108 -16.61 -3.95 7.02
CA GLN A 108 -16.86 -2.74 6.25
C GLN A 108 -17.88 -2.98 5.14
N ASN A 109 -17.80 -4.12 4.46
CA ASN A 109 -18.66 -4.51 3.33
C ASN A 109 -18.78 -3.42 2.25
N LYS A 110 -17.65 -2.77 1.92
CA LYS A 110 -17.54 -1.67 0.95
C LYS A 110 -16.53 -1.99 -0.13
N LYS A 111 -16.68 -1.32 -1.28
CA LYS A 111 -15.70 -1.39 -2.35
C LYS A 111 -14.43 -0.61 -2.00
N VAL A 112 -13.29 -1.06 -2.52
CA VAL A 112 -11.98 -0.42 -2.37
C VAL A 112 -11.67 0.35 -3.65
N SER A 113 -11.51 1.67 -3.56
CA SER A 113 -11.22 2.53 -4.72
C SER A 113 -9.76 2.99 -4.78
N PHE A 114 -8.98 2.78 -3.71
CA PHE A 114 -7.56 3.09 -3.69
C PHE A 114 -6.81 2.11 -2.79
N ILE A 115 -5.67 1.62 -3.28
CA ILE A 115 -4.75 0.76 -2.53
C ILE A 115 -3.33 1.32 -2.69
N HIS A 116 -2.69 1.66 -1.58
CA HIS A 116 -1.24 1.85 -1.51
C HIS A 116 -0.58 0.57 -1.01
N MET A 117 0.29 -0.02 -1.83
CA MET A 117 0.94 -1.29 -1.60
C MET A 117 2.42 -1.07 -1.32
N ASP A 118 2.77 -1.10 -0.04
CA ASP A 118 4.12 -0.96 0.50
C ASP A 118 4.48 -2.20 1.36
N ALA A 119 4.10 -3.37 0.85
CA ALA A 119 4.37 -4.66 1.47
C ALA A 119 5.49 -5.36 0.69
N ASP A 120 6.70 -5.35 1.25
CA ASP A 120 7.94 -5.88 0.65
C ASP A 120 7.88 -7.35 0.18
N LEU A 121 6.96 -8.14 0.72
CA LEU A 121 6.90 -9.60 0.57
C LEU A 121 5.81 -10.06 -0.41
N TYR A 122 6.17 -10.98 -1.32
CA TYR A 122 5.23 -11.63 -2.24
C TYR A 122 4.05 -12.31 -1.51
N SER A 123 4.33 -13.00 -0.41
CA SER A 123 3.34 -13.69 0.42
C SER A 123 2.27 -12.71 0.95
N SER A 124 2.70 -11.53 1.39
CA SER A 124 1.83 -10.43 1.81
C SER A 124 0.97 -9.91 0.67
N THR A 125 1.58 -9.58 -0.48
CA THR A 125 0.84 -9.09 -1.65
C THR A 125 -0.23 -10.08 -2.11
N LYS A 126 0.11 -11.37 -2.16
CA LYS A 126 -0.83 -12.43 -2.54
C LYS A 126 -2.01 -12.51 -1.57
N CYS A 127 -1.74 -12.50 -0.27
CA CYS A 127 -2.77 -12.54 0.77
C CYS A 127 -3.76 -11.38 0.62
N ILE A 128 -3.26 -10.17 0.35
CA ILE A 128 -4.07 -8.97 0.17
C ILE A 128 -5.01 -9.13 -1.03
N PHE A 129 -4.47 -9.51 -2.20
CA PHE A 129 -5.29 -9.67 -3.41
C PHE A 129 -6.30 -10.82 -3.33
N ASP A 130 -5.92 -11.96 -2.75
CA ASP A 130 -6.85 -13.08 -2.55
C ASP A 130 -8.05 -12.67 -1.69
N THR A 131 -7.81 -11.81 -0.70
CA THR A 131 -8.84 -11.31 0.23
C THR A 131 -9.69 -10.20 -0.39
N LEU A 132 -9.08 -9.28 -1.15
CA LEU A 132 -9.75 -8.08 -1.67
C LEU A 132 -10.40 -8.28 -3.04
N LYS A 133 -10.14 -9.37 -3.77
CA LYS A 133 -10.58 -9.55 -5.16
C LYS A 133 -12.06 -9.20 -5.43
N ASP A 134 -12.95 -9.53 -4.50
CA ASP A 134 -14.39 -9.30 -4.64
C ASP A 134 -14.82 -7.89 -4.16
N TYR A 135 -13.93 -7.17 -3.50
CA TYR A 135 -14.12 -5.82 -2.96
C TYR A 135 -13.43 -4.74 -3.78
N ILE A 136 -12.52 -5.07 -4.70
CA ILE A 136 -11.90 -4.08 -5.59
C ILE A 136 -12.98 -3.45 -6.48
N ASP A 137 -13.01 -2.13 -6.53
CA ASP A 137 -13.87 -1.34 -7.42
C ASP A 137 -13.33 -1.36 -8.86
N THR A 138 -14.22 -1.22 -9.84
CA THR A 138 -13.86 -1.22 -11.27
C THR A 138 -12.81 -0.15 -11.62
N ASP A 139 -12.85 1.01 -10.97
CA ASP A 139 -11.90 2.11 -11.20
C ASP A 139 -10.88 2.26 -10.06
N CYS A 140 -10.60 1.16 -9.35
CA CYS A 140 -9.62 1.18 -8.27
C CYS A 140 -8.22 1.54 -8.79
N VAL A 141 -7.59 2.52 -8.15
CA VAL A 141 -6.19 2.85 -8.39
C VAL A 141 -5.33 2.12 -7.37
N ILE A 142 -4.39 1.31 -7.86
CA ILE A 142 -3.43 0.57 -7.03
C ILE A 142 -2.04 1.12 -7.31
N VAL A 143 -1.38 1.62 -6.27
CA VAL A 143 -0.02 2.15 -6.31
C VAL A 143 0.91 1.18 -5.60
N PHE A 144 1.97 0.75 -6.28
CA PHE A 144 3.02 -0.07 -5.70
C PHE A 144 4.27 0.79 -5.50
N ASP A 145 4.84 0.81 -4.28
CA ASP A 145 6.00 1.65 -3.99
C ASP A 145 7.28 1.15 -4.68
N GLU A 146 7.49 -0.18 -4.71
CA GLU A 146 8.74 -0.81 -5.19
C GLU A 146 8.61 -1.59 -6.53
N LEU A 147 7.49 -1.48 -7.27
CA LEU A 147 7.31 -2.27 -8.51
C LEU A 147 7.94 -1.60 -9.75
N VAL A 148 7.68 -0.31 -9.95
CA VAL A 148 8.12 0.49 -11.11
C VAL A 148 8.19 1.97 -10.76
N ASN A 149 9.07 2.73 -11.42
CA ASN A 149 9.21 4.20 -11.26
C ASN A 149 9.68 4.68 -9.87
N TYR A 150 10.34 3.84 -9.06
CA TYR A 150 11.06 4.29 -7.86
C TYR A 150 12.43 4.90 -8.24
N PRO A 151 13.02 5.79 -7.42
CA PRO A 151 14.34 6.36 -7.68
C PRO A 151 15.42 5.27 -7.80
N GLY A 152 16.01 5.12 -8.99
CA GLY A 152 16.97 4.06 -9.30
C GLY A 152 16.38 2.89 -10.10
N PHE A 153 15.09 2.95 -10.47
CA PHE A 153 14.51 2.03 -11.43
C PHE A 153 15.18 2.21 -12.82
N GLU A 154 16.05 1.28 -13.19
CA GLU A 154 16.62 1.19 -14.52
C GLU A 154 15.83 0.19 -15.37
N VAL A 155 15.31 0.65 -16.51
CA VAL A 155 14.89 -0.26 -17.59
C VAL A 155 16.17 -0.74 -18.29
N THR A 156 16.95 -1.61 -17.66
CA THR A 156 18.11 -2.20 -18.33
C THR A 156 17.59 -3.14 -19.42
N PRO A 157 17.91 -2.92 -20.70
CA PRO A 157 17.70 -3.94 -21.72
C PRO A 157 18.48 -5.17 -21.26
N ALA A 158 17.84 -6.33 -21.20
CA ALA A 158 18.57 -7.57 -21.01
C ALA A 158 19.57 -7.67 -22.17
N SER A 159 20.86 -7.67 -21.82
CA SER A 159 21.98 -7.95 -22.73
C SER A 159 21.87 -9.36 -23.30
#